data_AF-A0A7J8B952-F1
#
_entry.id   AF-A0A7J8B952-F1
#
_cell.length_a   1.000
_cell.length_b   1.000
_cell.length_c   1.000
_cell.angle_alpha   90.00
_cell.angle_beta   90.00
_cell.angle_gamma   90.00
#
_symmetry.space_group_name_H-M   'P 1'
#
loop_
_entity.id
_entity.type
_entity.pdbx_description
1 polymer ?
#
loop_
_entity_poly.entity_id
_entity_poly.type
_entity_poly.pdbx_seq_one_letter_code
_entity_poly.pdbx_strand_id
1 'polypeptide(L)'
;MEASASPSPEVEHLDSPPHEEDEQDELEDPEFNFESPPPEAESQAASGGRSPEKQPKAGAAVQDRTQASRLRRELSRLEKLHKDKDLFIQKTRGELRACCQRMDLIVKQQESVAAEVAAESEAHHTAAVGRLRAAARHLCTELESERELEARLRAELRANEDALRHITIQEGRLEGLQKSALKELEAAGRSLQVQAARQLQKEMEARRQMEKNQLLRVRKSTHLQKEHGLRHQKLVEDARKNHRMAVKFLKASLGRVREREQQEELETQEHLRRRMDAVLALKSSITTNRETLRKLHAWSQAKAELAEQKSQAEKQAILAQGGDAFKHLFHQRRCQELEAQKRAFEEEQKLRKLEIVSRILKEETEESRRRRLPSPAKALARPTLRDKTWGYLSHLATLSEGKTPAAPFCPVVSRQGLALLKEQRD
;
A
#
# COMPACT_ATOMS: atom_id res chain seq x y z
N MET A 1 -48.16 29.05 -75.77
CA MET A 1 -49.43 28.33 -76.01
C MET A 1 -49.03 26.88 -76.18
N GLU A 2 -49.37 25.91 -75.34
CA GLU A 2 -50.36 25.81 -74.29
C GLU A 2 -49.79 24.92 -73.17
N ALA A 3 -50.11 25.28 -71.93
CA ALA A 3 -50.02 24.41 -70.78
C ALA A 3 -51.41 23.81 -70.56
N SER A 4 -51.51 22.56 -70.08
CA SER A 4 -52.59 22.12 -69.17
C SER A 4 -52.41 20.69 -68.67
N ALA A 5 -52.87 20.52 -67.43
CA ALA A 5 -53.26 19.31 -66.71
C ALA A 5 -52.14 18.47 -66.07
N SER A 6 -52.21 18.06 -64.80
CA SER A 6 -53.07 18.37 -63.64
C SER A 6 -52.36 17.78 -62.39
N PRO A 7 -52.69 18.23 -61.18
CA PRO A 7 -52.05 17.84 -59.92
C PRO A 7 -52.79 16.68 -59.24
N SER A 8 -52.14 15.95 -58.32
CA SER A 8 -52.74 15.27 -57.15
C SER A 8 -51.67 14.65 -56.23
N PRO A 9 -52.00 14.45 -54.94
CA PRO A 9 -51.07 14.71 -53.84
C PRO A 9 -50.66 13.47 -53.02
N GLU A 10 -49.72 13.73 -52.11
CA GLU A 10 -49.39 12.94 -50.93
C GLU A 10 -50.60 12.63 -50.04
N VAL A 11 -50.42 11.56 -49.26
CA VAL A 11 -50.88 11.30 -47.87
C VAL A 11 -51.68 10.00 -47.74
N GLU A 12 -51.01 8.95 -47.26
CA GLU A 12 -51.48 7.93 -46.29
C GLU A 12 -50.21 7.29 -45.69
N HIS A 13 -50.11 6.82 -44.44
CA HIS A 13 -50.65 7.13 -43.13
C HIS A 13 -49.87 6.19 -42.17
N LEU A 14 -49.47 6.68 -40.99
CA LEU A 14 -49.33 5.95 -39.70
C LEU A 14 -48.25 4.84 -39.61
N ASP A 15 -47.15 4.99 -38.86
CA ASP A 15 -46.99 5.09 -37.39
C ASP A 15 -47.14 3.74 -36.64
N SER A 16 -46.01 3.14 -36.23
CA SER A 16 -45.73 2.22 -35.09
C SER A 16 -44.34 1.54 -35.23
N PRO A 17 -43.67 1.07 -34.15
CA PRO A 17 -42.66 1.73 -33.31
C PRO A 17 -41.21 1.17 -33.53
N PRO A 18 -40.16 1.73 -32.87
CA PRO A 18 -38.81 1.18 -33.00
C PRO A 18 -38.65 -0.16 -32.24
N HIS A 19 -38.12 -1.14 -32.95
CA HIS A 19 -37.67 -2.43 -32.42
C HIS A 19 -36.41 -2.17 -31.58
N GLU A 20 -36.52 -2.31 -30.26
CA GLU A 20 -35.35 -2.50 -29.41
C GLU A 20 -34.87 -3.94 -29.61
N GLU A 21 -33.66 -4.11 -30.12
CA GLU A 21 -32.92 -5.35 -30.04
C GLU A 21 -32.09 -5.29 -28.75
N ASP A 22 -32.62 -5.92 -27.69
CA ASP A 22 -31.83 -6.33 -26.53
C ASP A 22 -30.86 -7.43 -26.98
N GLU A 23 -29.68 -7.03 -27.47
CA GLU A 23 -28.53 -7.94 -27.53
C GLU A 23 -28.00 -8.12 -26.10
N GLN A 24 -28.46 -9.21 -25.48
CA GLN A 24 -27.84 -9.77 -24.29
C GLN A 24 -26.43 -10.24 -24.69
N ASP A 25 -25.43 -9.42 -24.38
CA ASP A 25 -24.02 -9.83 -24.36
C ASP A 25 -23.85 -10.92 -23.28
N GLU A 26 -23.82 -12.18 -23.72
CA GLU A 26 -23.30 -13.29 -22.93
C GLU A 26 -21.82 -13.01 -22.61
N LEU A 27 -21.56 -12.60 -21.38
CA LEU A 27 -20.21 -12.51 -20.81
C LEU A 27 -19.66 -13.92 -20.58
N GLU A 28 -19.12 -14.55 -21.62
CA GLU A 28 -18.13 -15.62 -21.47
C GLU A 28 -16.76 -14.99 -21.17
N ASP A 29 -16.30 -15.15 -19.93
CA ASP A 29 -14.93 -14.83 -19.52
C ASP A 29 -13.94 -15.85 -20.13
N PRO A 30 -12.99 -15.47 -21.00
CA PRO A 30 -11.86 -16.34 -21.30
C PRO A 30 -10.85 -16.24 -20.15
N GLU A 31 -10.61 -17.38 -19.48
CA GLU A 31 -9.54 -17.58 -18.49
C GLU A 31 -8.20 -17.01 -18.99
N PHE A 32 -7.83 -15.83 -18.48
CA PHE A 32 -6.55 -15.20 -18.80
C PHE A 32 -5.51 -15.68 -17.78
N ASN A 33 -4.63 -16.58 -18.22
CA ASN A 33 -3.46 -16.99 -17.47
C ASN A 33 -2.60 -15.77 -17.10
N PHE A 34 -2.33 -15.63 -15.81
CA PHE A 34 -1.50 -14.60 -15.23
C PHE A 34 -0.02 -14.96 -15.43
N GLU A 35 0.53 -14.68 -16.61
CA GLU A 35 1.98 -14.73 -16.79
C GLU A 35 2.58 -13.42 -16.27
N SER A 36 3.35 -13.55 -15.19
CA SER A 36 3.97 -12.43 -14.47
C SER A 36 5.03 -11.76 -15.36
N PRO A 37 5.22 -10.43 -15.28
CA PRO A 37 6.31 -9.79 -16.01
C PRO A 37 7.65 -10.19 -15.38
N PRO A 38 8.72 -10.44 -16.17
CA PRO A 38 10.02 -10.70 -15.60
C PRO A 38 10.64 -9.40 -15.05
N PRO A 39 11.52 -9.50 -14.04
CA PRO A 39 12.16 -8.35 -13.43
C PRO A 39 13.18 -7.72 -14.37
N GLU A 40 13.19 -6.40 -14.42
CA GLU A 40 14.23 -5.60 -15.05
C GLU A 40 15.58 -5.90 -14.38
N ALA A 41 16.53 -6.42 -15.15
CA ALA A 41 17.95 -6.44 -14.81
C ALA A 41 18.71 -5.69 -15.90
N GLU A 42 19.34 -4.60 -15.48
CA GLU A 42 20.24 -3.78 -16.25
C GLU A 42 21.45 -4.58 -16.77
N SER A 43 22.02 -4.06 -17.84
CA SER A 43 23.33 -4.41 -18.42
C SER A 43 23.42 -5.76 -19.13
N GLN A 44 23.14 -5.72 -20.43
CA GLN A 44 24.11 -6.20 -21.41
C GLN A 44 23.84 -5.51 -22.74
N ALA A 45 24.89 -4.89 -23.27
CA ALA A 45 24.98 -4.38 -24.61
C ALA A 45 24.87 -5.55 -25.61
N ALA A 46 23.64 -6.01 -25.85
CA ALA A 46 23.33 -6.80 -27.02
C ALA A 46 22.91 -5.81 -28.09
N SER A 47 23.88 -5.45 -28.93
CA SER A 47 23.68 -4.96 -30.28
C SER A 47 22.63 -5.85 -30.98
N GLY A 48 21.36 -5.50 -30.78
CA GLY A 48 20.22 -6.15 -31.41
C GLY A 48 20.34 -5.94 -32.89
N GLY A 49 20.85 -6.97 -33.57
CA GLY A 49 21.04 -7.01 -35.00
C GLY A 49 19.76 -6.58 -35.68
N ARG A 50 19.77 -5.33 -36.14
CA ARG A 50 18.88 -4.84 -37.18
C ARG A 50 19.13 -5.77 -38.35
N SER A 51 18.28 -6.78 -38.52
CA SER A 51 18.27 -7.60 -39.73
C SER A 51 18.33 -6.62 -40.89
N PRO A 52 19.36 -6.69 -41.75
CA PRO A 52 19.32 -5.91 -42.96
C PRO A 52 18.19 -6.51 -43.77
N GLU A 53 17.00 -5.91 -43.69
CA GLU A 53 16.06 -5.95 -44.78
C GLU A 53 16.90 -5.72 -46.02
N LYS A 54 16.99 -6.77 -46.83
CA LYS A 54 17.72 -6.78 -48.10
C LYS A 54 17.40 -5.46 -48.77
N GLN A 55 18.36 -4.54 -48.74
CA GLN A 55 18.29 -3.37 -49.56
C GLN A 55 17.95 -3.87 -50.96
N PRO A 56 16.97 -3.27 -51.65
CA PRO A 56 16.75 -3.62 -53.05
C PRO A 56 18.12 -3.50 -53.69
N LYS A 57 18.60 -4.60 -54.25
CA LYS A 57 19.93 -4.70 -54.85
C LYS A 57 20.07 -3.47 -55.75
N ALA A 58 20.75 -2.43 -55.29
CA ALA A 58 20.91 -1.21 -56.08
C ALA A 58 21.61 -1.57 -57.40
N GLY A 59 22.43 -2.63 -57.37
CA GLY A 59 22.99 -3.30 -58.53
C GLY A 59 21.97 -3.88 -59.52
N ALA A 60 20.83 -4.44 -59.09
CA ALA A 60 19.80 -4.97 -60.00
C ALA A 60 19.08 -3.85 -60.75
N ALA A 61 18.63 -2.80 -60.05
CA ALA A 61 17.98 -1.66 -60.70
C ALA A 61 18.95 -0.89 -61.64
N VAL A 62 20.24 -0.82 -61.30
CA VAL A 62 21.28 -0.26 -62.18
C VAL A 62 21.53 -1.17 -63.38
N GLN A 63 21.58 -2.50 -63.19
CA GLN A 63 21.71 -3.47 -64.28
C GLN A 63 20.52 -3.39 -65.23
N ASP A 64 19.30 -3.33 -64.73
CA ASP A 64 18.07 -3.21 -65.55
C ASP A 64 18.06 -1.91 -66.35
N ARG A 65 18.49 -0.79 -65.74
CA ARG A 65 18.66 0.49 -66.45
C ARG A 65 19.73 0.39 -67.54
N THR A 66 20.85 -0.25 -67.27
CA THR A 66 21.90 -0.43 -68.29
C THR A 66 21.43 -1.34 -69.42
N GLN A 67 20.69 -2.41 -69.14
CA GLN A 67 20.12 -3.31 -70.14
C GLN A 67 19.06 -2.60 -71.00
N ALA A 68 18.14 -1.86 -70.37
CA ALA A 68 17.18 -1.04 -71.10
C ALA A 68 17.85 -0.01 -72.00
N SER A 69 18.95 0.62 -71.55
CA SER A 69 19.72 1.56 -72.36
C SER A 69 20.41 0.88 -73.54
N ARG A 70 20.90 -0.36 -73.38
CA ARG A 70 21.49 -1.16 -74.47
C ARG A 70 20.44 -1.52 -75.50
N LEU A 71 19.29 -2.04 -75.07
CA LEU A 71 18.17 -2.37 -75.96
C LEU A 71 17.68 -1.17 -76.76
N ARG A 72 17.61 0.02 -76.15
CA ARG A 72 17.26 1.27 -76.85
C ARG A 72 18.28 1.63 -77.92
N ARG A 73 19.57 1.54 -77.61
CA ARG A 73 20.65 1.83 -78.58
C ARG A 73 20.64 0.82 -79.74
N GLU A 74 20.36 -0.45 -79.47
CA GLU A 74 20.25 -1.48 -80.48
C GLU A 74 19.07 -1.24 -81.42
N LEU A 75 17.88 -0.91 -80.89
CA LEU A 75 16.75 -0.50 -81.73
C LEU A 75 17.07 0.71 -82.59
N SER A 76 17.66 1.77 -82.02
CA SER A 76 18.04 2.95 -82.80
C SER A 76 19.11 2.65 -83.87
N ARG A 77 19.96 1.63 -83.66
CA ARG A 77 20.90 1.16 -84.67
C ARG A 77 20.18 0.40 -85.78
N LEU A 78 19.24 -0.48 -85.44
CA LEU A 78 18.45 -1.22 -86.42
C LEU A 78 17.61 -0.27 -87.27
N GLU A 79 16.95 0.72 -86.67
CA GLU A 79 16.19 1.73 -87.41
C GLU A 79 17.03 2.49 -88.44
N LYS A 80 18.30 2.78 -88.11
CA LYS A 80 19.25 3.41 -89.06
C LYS A 80 19.57 2.45 -90.20
N LEU A 81 19.91 1.20 -89.88
CA LEU A 81 20.19 0.17 -90.88
C LEU A 81 18.99 -0.12 -91.79
N HIS A 82 17.78 -0.11 -91.23
CA HIS A 82 16.51 -0.25 -91.95
C HIS A 82 16.40 0.86 -93.00
N LYS A 83 16.51 2.13 -92.57
CA LYS A 83 16.47 3.30 -93.46
C LYS A 83 17.55 3.24 -94.54
N ASP A 84 18.78 2.86 -94.18
CA ASP A 84 19.87 2.73 -95.13
C ASP A 84 19.57 1.66 -96.19
N LYS A 85 19.06 0.49 -95.77
CA LYS A 85 18.69 -0.60 -96.68
C LYS A 85 17.53 -0.23 -97.60
N ASP A 86 16.52 0.46 -97.09
CA ASP A 86 15.42 0.98 -97.92
C ASP A 86 15.93 1.94 -98.99
N LEU A 87 16.85 2.85 -98.63
CA LEU A 87 17.47 3.76 -99.60
C LEU A 87 18.26 3.00 -100.66
N PHE A 88 19.02 1.97 -100.28
CA PHE A 88 19.72 1.12 -101.25
C PHE A 88 18.76 0.37 -102.18
N ILE A 89 17.66 -0.17 -101.66
CA ILE A 89 16.62 -0.83 -102.45
C ILE A 89 15.99 0.15 -103.45
N GLN A 90 15.71 1.38 -103.04
CA GLN A 90 15.16 2.40 -103.92
C GLN A 90 16.12 2.78 -105.05
N LYS A 91 17.42 2.93 -104.74
CA LYS A 91 18.47 3.23 -105.73
C LYS A 91 18.64 2.10 -106.74
N THR A 92 18.81 0.86 -106.28
CA THR A 92 18.99 -0.31 -107.17
C THR A 92 17.76 -0.55 -108.05
N ARG A 93 16.54 -0.35 -107.52
CA ARG A 93 15.31 -0.37 -108.34
C ARG A 93 15.30 0.74 -109.40
N GLY A 94 15.83 1.92 -109.10
CA GLY A 94 15.98 3.01 -110.07
C GLY A 94 16.96 2.67 -111.19
N GLU A 95 18.13 2.17 -110.83
CA GLU A 95 19.16 1.74 -111.79
C GLU A 95 18.67 0.58 -112.67
N LEU A 96 17.93 -0.38 -112.08
CA LEU A 96 17.32 -1.47 -112.83
C LEU A 96 16.33 -0.95 -113.90
N ARG A 97 15.50 0.04 -113.57
CA ARG A 97 14.59 0.67 -114.55
C ARG A 97 15.37 1.36 -115.67
N ALA A 98 16.45 2.06 -115.35
CA ALA A 98 17.30 2.70 -116.35
C ALA A 98 17.99 1.66 -117.25
N CYS A 99 18.48 0.55 -116.68
CA CYS A 99 19.06 -0.58 -117.40
C CYS A 99 18.07 -1.17 -118.41
N CYS A 100 16.83 -1.45 -117.98
CA CYS A 100 15.79 -1.96 -118.88
C CYS A 100 15.49 -0.98 -120.02
N GLN A 101 15.40 0.32 -119.74
CA GLN A 101 15.19 1.34 -120.77
C GLN A 101 16.33 1.38 -121.80
N ARG A 102 17.59 1.24 -121.36
CA ARG A 102 18.74 1.14 -122.28
C ARG A 102 18.68 -0.10 -123.14
N MET A 103 18.34 -1.26 -122.56
CA MET A 103 18.14 -2.50 -123.31
C MET A 103 17.05 -2.35 -124.37
N ASP A 104 15.90 -1.76 -124.02
CA ASP A 104 14.79 -1.53 -124.96
C ASP A 104 15.22 -0.61 -126.14
N LEU A 105 16.04 0.41 -125.87
CA LEU A 105 16.60 1.28 -126.91
C LEU A 105 17.58 0.53 -127.82
N ILE A 106 18.47 -0.29 -127.25
CA ILE A 106 19.42 -1.11 -128.02
C ILE A 106 18.66 -2.10 -128.92
N VAL A 107 17.58 -2.73 -128.42
CA VAL A 107 16.75 -3.63 -129.22
C VAL A 107 16.11 -2.89 -130.41
N LYS A 108 15.56 -1.69 -130.19
CA LYS A 108 15.02 -0.86 -131.28
C LYS A 108 16.10 -0.46 -132.30
N GLN A 109 17.31 -0.17 -131.86
CA GLN A 109 18.45 0.12 -132.73
C GLN A 109 18.89 -1.12 -133.53
N GLN A 110 18.84 -2.32 -132.94
CA GLN A 110 19.10 -3.57 -133.66
C GLN A 110 18.06 -3.79 -134.77
N GLU A 111 16.78 -3.51 -134.52
CA GLU A 111 15.71 -3.58 -135.51
C GLU A 111 15.92 -2.58 -136.66
N SER A 112 16.29 -1.33 -136.36
CA SER A 112 16.53 -0.31 -137.39
C SER A 112 17.77 -0.65 -138.24
N VAL A 113 18.87 -1.06 -137.61
CA VAL A 113 20.08 -1.49 -138.33
C VAL A 113 19.80 -2.73 -139.18
N ALA A 114 18.98 -3.68 -138.70
CA ALA A 114 18.59 -4.84 -139.49
C ALA A 114 17.78 -4.46 -140.74
N ALA A 115 16.84 -3.50 -140.61
CA ALA A 115 16.10 -2.96 -141.74
C ALA A 115 17.01 -2.24 -142.75
N GLU A 116 17.97 -1.43 -142.28
CA GLU A 116 18.96 -0.76 -143.13
C GLU A 116 19.89 -1.77 -143.83
N VAL A 117 20.32 -2.84 -143.14
CA VAL A 117 21.11 -3.92 -143.75
C VAL A 117 20.33 -4.59 -144.87
N ALA A 118 19.03 -4.83 -144.71
CA ALA A 118 18.20 -5.41 -145.77
C ALA A 118 18.10 -4.47 -146.98
N ALA A 119 17.79 -3.19 -146.75
CA ALA A 119 17.69 -2.19 -147.81
C ALA A 119 19.00 -1.98 -148.58
N GLU A 120 20.14 -1.85 -147.90
CA GLU A 120 21.46 -1.69 -148.54
C GLU A 120 21.95 -2.98 -149.24
N SER A 121 21.48 -4.15 -148.79
CA SER A 121 21.75 -5.42 -149.46
C SER A 121 20.98 -5.53 -150.78
N GLU A 122 19.72 -5.09 -150.80
CA GLU A 122 18.90 -4.99 -152.02
C GLU A 122 19.48 -3.97 -153.01
N ALA A 123 20.05 -2.86 -152.52
CA ALA A 123 20.74 -1.85 -153.33
C ALA A 123 22.16 -2.25 -153.77
N HIS A 124 22.65 -3.44 -153.39
CA HIS A 124 24.00 -3.97 -153.70
C HIS A 124 25.18 -3.13 -153.18
N HIS A 125 25.01 -2.32 -152.13
CA HIS A 125 26.09 -1.54 -151.51
C HIS A 125 26.88 -2.36 -150.47
N THR A 126 27.79 -3.22 -150.94
CA THR A 126 28.53 -4.17 -150.07
C THR A 126 29.31 -3.51 -148.93
N ALA A 127 29.92 -2.34 -149.18
CA ALA A 127 30.69 -1.62 -148.16
C ALA A 127 29.81 -1.04 -147.04
N ALA A 128 28.60 -0.57 -147.37
CA ALA A 128 27.63 -0.08 -146.40
C ALA A 128 27.12 -1.23 -145.52
N VAL A 129 26.76 -2.35 -146.14
CA VAL A 129 26.37 -3.58 -145.43
C VAL A 129 27.45 -4.07 -144.47
N GLY A 130 28.74 -4.01 -144.86
CA GLY A 130 29.86 -4.37 -143.99
C GLY A 130 29.95 -3.52 -142.72
N ARG A 131 29.76 -2.19 -142.83
CA ARG A 131 29.75 -1.26 -141.68
C ARG A 131 28.54 -1.50 -140.77
N LEU A 132 27.35 -1.65 -141.35
CA LEU A 132 26.13 -1.92 -140.58
C LEU A 132 26.19 -3.26 -139.85
N ARG A 133 26.79 -4.29 -140.46
CA ARG A 133 27.05 -5.58 -139.79
C ARG A 133 28.03 -5.45 -138.62
N ALA A 134 29.04 -4.57 -138.71
CA ALA A 134 29.92 -4.27 -137.60
C ALA A 134 29.16 -3.55 -136.47
N ALA A 135 28.32 -2.55 -136.81
CA ALA A 135 27.46 -1.87 -135.86
C ALA A 135 26.48 -2.84 -135.16
N ALA A 136 25.87 -3.77 -135.89
CA ALA A 136 25.00 -4.81 -135.32
C ALA A 136 25.74 -5.70 -134.30
N ARG A 137 26.98 -6.10 -134.59
CA ARG A 137 27.82 -6.87 -133.65
C ARG A 137 28.12 -6.08 -132.37
N HIS A 138 28.41 -4.78 -132.50
CA HIS A 138 28.61 -3.91 -131.33
C HIS A 138 27.34 -3.80 -130.48
N LEU A 139 26.18 -3.58 -131.10
CA LEU A 139 24.90 -3.55 -130.39
C LEU A 139 24.59 -4.89 -129.69
N CYS A 140 25.00 -6.04 -130.25
CA CYS A 140 24.87 -7.33 -129.57
C CYS A 140 25.71 -7.37 -128.28
N THR A 141 26.97 -6.93 -128.34
CA THR A 141 27.85 -6.92 -127.16
C THR A 141 27.37 -5.94 -126.09
N GLU A 142 26.85 -4.78 -126.48
CA GLU A 142 26.26 -3.81 -125.54
C GLU A 142 25.02 -4.40 -124.86
N LEU A 143 24.14 -5.08 -125.61
CA LEU A 143 22.97 -5.75 -125.05
C LEU A 143 23.34 -6.86 -124.06
N GLU A 144 24.38 -7.64 -124.36
CA GLU A 144 24.92 -8.65 -123.44
C GLU A 144 25.46 -8.00 -122.15
N SER A 145 26.19 -6.90 -122.26
CA SER A 145 26.71 -6.17 -121.10
C SER A 145 25.61 -5.59 -120.20
N GLU A 146 24.52 -5.08 -120.79
CA GLU A 146 23.36 -4.59 -120.03
C GLU A 146 22.57 -5.76 -119.40
N ARG A 147 22.46 -6.91 -120.06
CA ARG A 147 21.86 -8.12 -119.45
C ARG A 147 22.65 -8.62 -118.25
N GLU A 148 23.98 -8.57 -118.32
CA GLU A 148 24.83 -8.90 -117.16
C GLU A 148 24.62 -7.90 -116.02
N LEU A 149 24.55 -6.60 -116.33
CA LEU A 149 24.27 -5.57 -115.34
C LEU A 149 22.90 -5.77 -114.70
N GLU A 150 21.87 -6.09 -115.48
CA GLU A 150 20.52 -6.38 -115.00
C GLU A 150 20.51 -7.57 -114.02
N ALA A 151 21.24 -8.64 -114.35
CA ALA A 151 21.38 -9.81 -113.47
C ALA A 151 22.09 -9.45 -112.15
N ARG A 152 23.15 -8.64 -112.20
CA ARG A 152 23.87 -8.15 -111.01
C ARG A 152 22.97 -7.28 -110.13
N LEU A 153 22.28 -6.29 -110.71
CA LEU A 153 21.35 -5.42 -110.00
C LEU A 153 20.18 -6.20 -109.37
N ARG A 154 19.64 -7.21 -110.06
CA ARG A 154 18.61 -8.10 -109.50
C ARG A 154 19.11 -8.92 -108.31
N ALA A 155 20.34 -9.43 -108.37
CA ALA A 155 20.93 -10.18 -107.26
C ALA A 155 21.15 -9.28 -106.04
N GLU A 156 21.69 -8.08 -106.25
CA GLU A 156 21.87 -7.08 -105.18
C GLU A 156 20.56 -6.63 -104.57
N LEU A 157 19.51 -6.44 -105.40
CA LEU A 157 18.18 -6.10 -104.92
C LEU A 157 17.63 -7.20 -104.00
N ARG A 158 17.70 -8.46 -104.42
CA ARG A 158 17.26 -9.60 -103.59
C ARG A 158 18.03 -9.69 -102.28
N ALA A 159 19.35 -9.55 -102.32
CA ALA A 159 20.18 -9.59 -101.12
C ALA A 159 19.84 -8.46 -100.13
N ASN A 160 19.54 -7.26 -100.63
CA ASN A 160 19.13 -6.13 -99.79
C ASN A 160 17.71 -6.31 -99.22
N GLU A 161 16.76 -6.84 -99.99
CA GLU A 161 15.42 -7.16 -99.52
C GLU A 161 15.44 -8.24 -98.42
N ASP A 162 16.28 -9.26 -98.57
CA ASP A 162 16.46 -10.29 -97.55
C ASP A 162 17.10 -9.73 -96.27
N ALA A 163 18.10 -8.85 -96.40
CA ALA A 163 18.69 -8.15 -95.26
C ALA A 163 17.66 -7.26 -94.53
N LEU A 164 16.80 -6.56 -95.28
CA LEU A 164 15.71 -5.75 -94.72
C LEU A 164 14.73 -6.62 -93.91
N ARG A 165 14.33 -7.79 -94.45
CA ARG A 165 13.49 -8.76 -93.74
C ARG A 165 14.15 -9.25 -92.43
N HIS A 166 15.47 -9.43 -92.43
CA HIS A 166 16.19 -9.85 -91.23
C HIS A 166 16.20 -8.75 -90.17
N ILE A 167 16.38 -7.49 -90.59
CA ILE A 167 16.34 -6.32 -89.71
C ILE A 167 14.95 -6.18 -89.07
N THR A 168 13.87 -6.27 -89.84
CA THR A 168 12.51 -6.13 -89.31
C THR A 168 12.14 -7.24 -88.31
N ILE A 169 12.59 -8.48 -88.54
CA ILE A 169 12.44 -9.56 -87.56
C ILE A 169 13.18 -9.24 -86.25
N GLN A 170 14.38 -8.67 -86.33
CA GLN A 170 15.15 -8.28 -85.14
C GLN A 170 14.51 -7.12 -84.38
N GLU A 171 14.01 -6.10 -85.09
CA GLU A 171 13.26 -4.99 -84.50
C GLU A 171 12.06 -5.51 -83.70
N GLY A 172 11.23 -6.38 -84.31
CA GLY A 172 10.09 -6.98 -83.64
C GLY A 172 10.46 -7.80 -82.39
N ARG A 173 11.59 -8.53 -82.42
CA ARG A 173 12.10 -9.26 -81.25
C ARG A 173 12.51 -8.31 -80.12
N LEU A 174 13.28 -7.28 -80.42
CA LEU A 174 13.76 -6.32 -79.41
C LEU A 174 12.60 -5.51 -78.82
N GLU A 175 11.62 -5.10 -79.62
CA GLU A 175 10.39 -4.47 -79.13
C GLU A 175 9.59 -5.37 -78.19
N GLY A 176 9.50 -6.67 -78.50
CA GLY A 176 8.86 -7.65 -77.62
C GLY A 176 9.54 -7.74 -76.25
N LEU A 177 10.88 -7.73 -76.23
CA LEU A 177 11.66 -7.70 -74.99
C LEU A 177 11.43 -6.41 -74.19
N GLN A 178 11.32 -5.25 -74.86
CA GLN A 178 11.01 -4.00 -74.17
C GLN A 178 9.61 -3.99 -73.56
N LYS A 179 8.60 -4.47 -74.30
CA LYS A 179 7.21 -4.55 -73.83
C LYS A 179 7.06 -5.50 -72.64
N SER A 180 7.77 -6.63 -72.63
CA SER A 180 7.74 -7.57 -71.50
C SER A 180 8.42 -6.98 -70.26
N ALA A 181 9.61 -6.39 -70.40
CA ALA A 181 10.31 -5.73 -69.29
C ALA A 181 9.46 -4.62 -68.65
N LEU A 182 8.75 -3.82 -69.44
CA LEU A 182 7.84 -2.78 -68.92
C LEU A 182 6.68 -3.38 -68.11
N LYS A 183 6.05 -4.45 -68.61
CA LYS A 183 4.97 -5.14 -67.88
C LYS A 183 5.43 -5.75 -66.57
N GLU A 184 6.65 -6.30 -66.52
CA GLU A 184 7.24 -6.83 -65.29
C GLU A 184 7.48 -5.72 -64.26
N LEU A 185 8.01 -4.57 -64.68
CA LEU A 185 8.18 -3.40 -63.81
C LEU A 185 6.84 -2.89 -63.27
N GLU A 186 5.81 -2.80 -64.12
CA GLU A 186 4.46 -2.43 -63.68
C GLU A 186 3.87 -3.44 -62.69
N ALA A 187 4.03 -4.74 -62.95
CA ALA A 187 3.55 -5.81 -62.07
C ALA A 187 4.27 -5.80 -60.71
N ALA A 188 5.59 -5.55 -60.71
CA ALA A 188 6.37 -5.36 -59.50
C ALA A 188 5.90 -4.12 -58.72
N GLY A 189 5.67 -3.01 -59.41
CA GLY A 189 5.12 -1.78 -58.82
C GLY A 189 3.76 -1.99 -58.16
N ARG A 190 2.82 -2.67 -58.85
CA ARG A 190 1.51 -3.03 -58.30
C ARG A 190 1.64 -3.92 -57.06
N SER A 191 2.56 -4.89 -57.09
CA SER A 191 2.80 -5.80 -55.98
C SER A 191 3.32 -5.05 -54.73
N LEU A 192 4.25 -4.10 -54.91
CA LEU A 192 4.73 -3.23 -53.83
C LEU A 192 3.60 -2.36 -53.26
N GLN A 193 2.73 -1.80 -54.10
CA GLN A 193 1.57 -1.03 -53.66
C GLN A 193 0.60 -1.88 -52.82
N VAL A 194 0.31 -3.11 -53.25
CA VAL A 194 -0.54 -4.04 -52.49
C VAL A 194 0.09 -4.40 -51.16
N GLN A 195 1.41 -4.63 -51.11
CA GLN A 195 2.13 -4.90 -49.87
C GLN A 195 2.08 -3.72 -48.90
N ALA A 196 2.33 -2.50 -49.40
CA ALA A 196 2.25 -1.28 -48.60
C ALA A 196 0.84 -1.05 -48.04
N ALA A 197 -0.20 -1.27 -48.86
CA ALA A 197 -1.59 -1.16 -48.41
C ALA A 197 -1.93 -2.17 -47.30
N ARG A 198 -1.46 -3.42 -47.43
CA ARG A 198 -1.65 -4.46 -46.39
C ARG A 198 -0.91 -4.11 -45.09
N GLN A 199 0.29 -3.55 -45.18
CA GLN A 199 1.04 -3.10 -44.00
C GLN A 199 0.31 -1.96 -43.29
N LEU A 200 -0.16 -0.97 -44.04
CA LEU A 200 -0.92 0.15 -43.50
C LEU A 200 -2.20 -0.32 -42.79
N GLN A 201 -2.93 -1.28 -43.36
CA GLN A 201 -4.12 -1.86 -42.72
C GLN A 201 -3.78 -2.50 -41.37
N LYS A 202 -2.71 -3.31 -41.31
CA LYS A 202 -2.26 -3.92 -40.06
C LYS A 202 -1.85 -2.89 -39.01
N GLU A 203 -1.16 -1.82 -39.42
CA GLU A 203 -0.80 -0.72 -38.52
C GLU A 203 -2.03 0.03 -37.99
N MET A 204 -3.03 0.26 -38.83
CA MET A 204 -4.29 0.89 -38.43
C MET A 204 -5.07 0.01 -37.45
N GLU A 205 -5.13 -1.30 -37.69
CA GLU A 205 -5.76 -2.27 -36.78
C GLU A 205 -5.01 -2.33 -35.44
N ALA A 206 -3.68 -2.42 -35.47
CA ALA A 206 -2.86 -2.41 -34.26
C ALA A 206 -3.05 -1.11 -33.47
N ARG A 207 -3.10 0.04 -34.15
CA ARG A 207 -3.37 1.34 -33.53
C ARG A 207 -4.75 1.38 -32.88
N ARG A 208 -5.80 0.94 -33.59
CA ARG A 208 -7.15 0.84 -33.02
C ARG A 208 -7.18 -0.04 -31.77
N GLN A 209 -6.45 -1.15 -31.78
CA GLN A 209 -6.36 -2.03 -30.62
C GLN A 209 -5.63 -1.36 -29.45
N MET A 210 -4.54 -0.63 -29.73
CA MET A 210 -3.83 0.15 -28.72
C MET A 210 -4.72 1.24 -28.11
N GLU A 211 -5.50 1.95 -28.93
CA GLU A 211 -6.46 2.96 -28.46
C GLU A 211 -7.54 2.34 -27.55
N LYS A 212 -8.13 1.20 -27.95
CA LYS A 212 -9.06 0.45 -27.09
C LYS A 212 -8.42 0.05 -25.75
N ASN A 213 -7.20 -0.47 -25.78
CA ASN A 213 -6.47 -0.86 -24.58
C ASN A 213 -6.16 0.33 -23.66
N GLN A 214 -5.81 1.49 -24.22
CA GLN A 214 -5.61 2.72 -23.45
C GLN A 214 -6.91 3.17 -22.79
N LEU A 215 -8.02 3.17 -23.51
CA LEU A 215 -9.33 3.51 -22.95
C LEU A 215 -9.72 2.57 -21.80
N LEU A 216 -9.47 1.27 -21.95
CA LEU A 216 -9.71 0.29 -20.88
C LEU A 216 -8.86 0.58 -19.65
N ARG A 217 -7.58 0.95 -19.81
CA ARG A 217 -6.71 1.34 -18.68
C ARG A 217 -7.24 2.57 -17.96
N VAL A 218 -7.67 3.60 -18.71
CA VAL A 218 -8.26 4.82 -18.14
C VAL A 218 -9.57 4.53 -17.41
N ARG A 219 -10.43 3.66 -17.97
CA ARG A 219 -11.64 3.21 -17.26
C ARG A 219 -11.29 2.49 -15.95
N LYS A 220 -10.37 1.53 -15.97
CA LYS A 220 -9.93 0.83 -14.76
C LYS A 220 -9.37 1.79 -13.70
N SER A 221 -8.50 2.73 -14.09
CA SER A 221 -7.93 3.70 -13.14
C SER A 221 -8.99 4.64 -12.57
N THR A 222 -9.95 5.09 -13.38
CA THR A 222 -11.06 5.94 -12.90
C THR A 222 -12.01 5.18 -11.97
N HIS A 223 -12.28 3.90 -12.24
CA HIS A 223 -13.03 3.04 -11.31
C HIS A 223 -12.32 2.90 -9.97
N LEU A 224 -11.01 2.57 -9.99
CA LEU A 224 -10.21 2.49 -8.76
C LEU A 224 -10.20 3.82 -8.00
N GLN A 225 -10.05 4.95 -8.69
CA GLN A 225 -10.10 6.27 -8.06
C GLN A 225 -11.44 6.54 -7.39
N LYS A 226 -12.56 6.19 -8.04
CA LYS A 226 -13.91 6.30 -7.45
C LYS A 226 -14.04 5.43 -6.20
N GLU A 227 -13.55 4.20 -6.24
CA GLU A 227 -13.53 3.32 -5.06
C GLU A 227 -12.72 3.91 -3.91
N HIS A 228 -11.52 4.41 -4.19
CA HIS A 228 -10.70 5.07 -3.18
C HIS A 228 -11.41 6.31 -2.60
N GLY A 229 -12.08 7.10 -3.44
CA GLY A 229 -12.92 8.23 -3.01
C GLY A 229 -14.04 7.80 -2.07
N LEU A 230 -14.78 6.75 -2.40
CA LEU A 230 -15.85 6.20 -1.56
C LEU A 230 -15.31 5.64 -0.23
N ARG A 231 -14.18 4.93 -0.25
CA ARG A 231 -13.51 4.42 0.96
C ARG A 231 -13.08 5.57 1.88
N HIS A 232 -12.48 6.62 1.31
CA HIS A 232 -12.09 7.81 2.06
C HIS A 232 -13.31 8.50 2.68
N GLN A 233 -14.40 8.67 1.93
CA GLN A 233 -15.64 9.25 2.44
C GLN A 233 -16.17 8.48 3.65
N LYS A 234 -16.24 7.14 3.57
CA LYS A 234 -16.68 6.30 4.70
C LYS A 234 -15.81 6.50 5.94
N LEU A 235 -14.49 6.51 5.79
CA LEU A 235 -13.56 6.75 6.90
C LEU A 235 -13.78 8.11 7.56
N VAL A 236 -14.01 9.16 6.77
CA VAL A 236 -14.30 10.50 7.28
C VAL A 236 -15.64 10.53 8.02
N GLU A 237 -16.67 9.89 7.47
CA GLU A 237 -17.98 9.78 8.12
C GLU A 237 -17.90 9.02 9.45
N ASP A 238 -17.16 7.91 9.50
CA ASP A 238 -16.97 7.13 10.71
C ASP A 238 -16.13 7.88 11.74
N ALA A 239 -15.08 8.60 11.33
CA ALA A 239 -14.35 9.52 12.21
C ALA A 239 -15.28 10.60 12.80
N ARG A 240 -16.18 11.17 11.99
CA ARG A 240 -17.20 12.13 12.45
C ARG A 240 -18.18 11.49 13.45
N LYS A 241 -18.68 10.28 13.18
CA LYS A 241 -19.56 9.54 14.12
C LYS A 241 -18.84 9.25 15.43
N ASN A 242 -17.60 8.76 15.35
CA ASN A 242 -16.77 8.45 16.51
C ASN A 242 -16.48 9.71 17.34
N HIS A 243 -16.15 10.84 16.69
CA HIS A 243 -15.98 12.11 17.37
C HIS A 243 -17.26 12.56 18.09
N ARG A 244 -18.44 12.44 17.44
CA ARG A 244 -19.73 12.74 18.08
C ARG A 244 -19.97 11.87 19.32
N MET A 245 -19.64 10.57 19.26
CA MET A 245 -19.74 9.67 20.42
C MET A 245 -18.77 10.07 21.52
N ALA A 246 -17.51 10.34 21.19
CA ALA A 246 -16.49 10.78 22.14
C ALA A 246 -16.91 12.07 22.87
N VAL A 247 -17.44 13.05 22.13
CA VAL A 247 -17.98 14.30 22.71
C VAL A 247 -19.14 14.02 23.66
N LYS A 248 -20.06 13.09 23.32
CA LYS A 248 -21.15 12.69 24.23
C LYS A 248 -20.60 12.07 25.53
N PHE A 249 -19.64 11.16 25.43
CA PHE A 249 -18.99 10.55 26.59
C PHE A 249 -18.25 11.60 27.45
N LEU A 250 -17.53 12.52 26.82
CA LEU A 250 -16.84 13.61 27.51
C LEU A 250 -17.82 14.50 28.26
N LYS A 251 -18.91 14.94 27.62
CA LYS A 251 -19.97 15.71 28.28
C LYS A 251 -20.57 14.96 29.48
N ALA A 252 -20.85 13.67 29.34
CA ALA A 252 -21.36 12.84 30.44
C ALA A 252 -20.33 12.65 31.57
N SER A 253 -19.03 12.55 31.24
CA SER A 253 -17.97 12.46 32.26
C SER A 253 -17.77 13.79 32.99
N LEU A 254 -17.75 14.92 32.27
CA LEU A 254 -17.65 16.26 32.86
C LEU A 254 -18.89 16.59 33.71
N GLY A 255 -20.08 16.16 33.28
CA GLY A 255 -21.31 16.28 34.08
C GLY A 255 -21.18 15.55 35.42
N ARG A 256 -20.75 14.29 35.41
CA ARG A 256 -20.51 13.49 36.63
C ARG A 256 -19.47 14.11 37.55
N VAL A 257 -18.40 14.72 37.01
CA VAL A 257 -17.39 15.42 37.83
C VAL A 257 -18.00 16.65 38.49
N ARG A 258 -18.72 17.48 37.72
CA ARG A 258 -19.40 18.67 38.26
C ARG A 258 -20.44 18.35 39.34
N GLU A 259 -21.18 17.25 39.17
CA GLU A 259 -22.14 16.78 40.19
C GLU A 259 -21.43 16.38 41.48
N ARG A 260 -20.28 15.69 41.40
CA ARG A 260 -19.46 15.36 42.58
C ARG A 260 -18.90 16.60 43.24
N GLU A 261 -18.37 17.54 42.46
CA GLU A 261 -17.89 18.83 42.97
C GLU A 261 -19.00 19.57 43.73
N GLN A 262 -20.23 19.61 43.18
CA GLN A 262 -21.39 20.21 43.87
C GLN A 262 -21.77 19.45 45.15
N GLN A 263 -21.70 18.12 45.17
CA GLN A 263 -21.96 17.32 46.36
C GLN A 263 -20.92 17.60 47.45
N GLU A 264 -19.63 17.60 47.10
CA GLU A 264 -18.54 17.93 48.02
C GLU A 264 -18.68 19.38 48.54
N GLU A 265 -19.07 20.34 47.70
CA GLU A 265 -19.39 21.70 48.12
C GLU A 265 -20.55 21.76 49.12
N LEU A 266 -21.61 20.97 48.91
CA LEU A 266 -22.73 20.89 49.85
C LEU A 266 -22.32 20.21 51.17
N GLU A 267 -21.58 19.11 51.10
CA GLU A 267 -21.08 18.40 52.28
C GLU A 267 -20.15 19.29 53.12
N THR A 268 -19.27 20.05 52.45
CA THR A 268 -18.40 21.02 53.14
C THR A 268 -19.19 22.17 53.75
N GLN A 269 -20.22 22.69 53.07
CA GLN A 269 -21.13 23.70 53.64
C GLN A 269 -21.90 23.15 54.85
N GLU A 270 -22.43 21.93 54.77
CA GLU A 270 -23.11 21.27 55.88
C GLU A 270 -22.17 21.03 57.05
N HIS A 271 -20.95 20.56 56.79
CA HIS A 271 -19.94 20.37 57.81
C HIS A 271 -19.62 21.69 58.52
N LEU A 272 -19.48 22.79 57.78
CA LEU A 272 -19.29 24.13 58.34
C LEU A 272 -20.49 24.58 59.18
N ARG A 273 -21.73 24.34 58.72
CA ARG A 273 -22.95 24.63 59.49
C ARG A 273 -22.99 23.84 60.79
N ARG A 274 -22.75 22.53 60.75
CA ARG A 274 -22.69 21.66 61.95
C ARG A 274 -21.62 22.13 62.94
N ARG A 275 -20.45 22.55 62.45
CA ARG A 275 -19.39 23.15 63.29
C ARG A 275 -19.85 24.45 63.93
N MET A 276 -20.51 25.32 63.18
CA MET A 276 -21.05 26.59 63.70
C MET A 276 -22.12 26.33 64.76
N ASP A 277 -23.05 25.41 64.52
CA ASP A 277 -24.09 25.03 65.47
C ASP A 277 -23.51 24.41 66.74
N ALA A 278 -22.50 23.56 66.63
CA ALA A 278 -21.79 23.00 67.78
C ALA A 278 -21.09 24.09 68.62
N VAL A 279 -20.49 25.09 67.98
CA VAL A 279 -19.90 26.24 68.67
C VAL A 279 -20.99 27.07 69.37
N LEU A 280 -22.14 27.29 68.73
CA LEU A 280 -23.28 27.97 69.34
C LEU A 280 -23.87 27.19 70.52
N ALA A 281 -24.00 25.87 70.40
CA ALA A 281 -24.45 24.98 71.47
C ALA A 281 -23.45 24.90 72.63
N LEU A 282 -22.15 24.93 72.34
CA LEU A 282 -21.11 25.03 73.37
C LEU A 282 -21.16 26.38 74.07
N LYS A 283 -21.38 27.48 73.33
CA LYS A 283 -21.57 28.80 73.93
C LYS A 283 -22.79 28.79 74.86
N SER A 284 -23.93 28.22 74.42
CA SER A 284 -25.13 28.13 75.26
C SER A 284 -24.90 27.26 76.48
N SER A 285 -24.21 26.11 76.36
CA SER A 285 -23.88 25.25 77.50
C SER A 285 -22.89 25.89 78.48
N ILE A 286 -21.91 26.65 77.99
CA ILE A 286 -21.02 27.46 78.85
C ILE A 286 -21.83 28.53 79.59
N THR A 287 -22.78 29.20 78.92
CA THR A 287 -23.64 30.20 79.58
C THR A 287 -24.56 29.56 80.62
N THR A 288 -25.19 28.42 80.34
CA THR A 288 -26.02 27.71 81.32
C THR A 288 -25.18 27.18 82.47
N ASN A 289 -23.99 26.64 82.21
CA ASN A 289 -23.05 26.23 83.26
C ASN A 289 -22.58 27.40 84.13
N ARG A 290 -22.34 28.57 83.54
CA ARG A 290 -22.01 29.79 84.29
C ARG A 290 -23.19 30.21 85.18
N GLU A 291 -24.41 30.08 84.71
CA GLU A 291 -25.63 30.35 85.50
C GLU A 291 -25.86 29.31 86.59
N THR A 292 -25.64 28.01 86.33
CA THR A 292 -25.75 26.96 87.36
C THR A 292 -24.68 27.13 88.43
N LEU A 293 -23.43 27.45 88.06
CA LEU A 293 -22.37 27.77 89.01
C LEU A 293 -22.71 29.01 89.85
N ARG A 294 -23.29 30.07 89.26
CA ARG A 294 -23.79 31.23 90.01
C ARG A 294 -24.87 30.82 91.03
N LYS A 295 -25.81 29.95 90.64
CA LYS A 295 -26.85 29.42 91.54
C LYS A 295 -26.25 28.55 92.65
N LEU A 296 -25.30 27.68 92.33
CA LEU A 296 -24.58 26.86 93.33
C LEU A 296 -23.77 27.71 94.29
N HIS A 297 -23.10 28.75 93.79
CA HIS A 297 -22.37 29.69 94.63
C HIS A 297 -23.32 30.42 95.59
N ALA A 298 -24.42 30.98 95.08
CA ALA A 298 -25.45 31.60 95.92
C ALA A 298 -26.02 30.63 96.97
N TRP A 299 -26.25 29.35 96.59
CA TRP A 299 -26.69 28.31 97.51
C TRP A 299 -25.64 27.99 98.59
N SER A 300 -24.36 27.91 98.22
CA SER A 300 -23.27 27.68 99.16
C SER A 300 -23.11 28.82 100.16
N GLN A 301 -23.29 30.07 99.72
CA GLN A 301 -23.29 31.26 100.56
C GLN A 301 -24.47 31.24 101.54
N ALA A 302 -25.69 31.01 101.04
CA ALA A 302 -26.88 30.88 101.90
C ALA A 302 -26.72 29.75 102.94
N LYS A 303 -26.09 28.63 102.57
CA LYS A 303 -25.79 27.53 103.50
C LYS A 303 -24.75 27.93 104.55
N ALA A 304 -23.74 28.70 104.18
CA ALA A 304 -22.74 29.22 105.10
C ALA A 304 -23.35 30.22 106.08
N GLU A 305 -24.16 31.17 105.61
CA GLU A 305 -24.90 32.12 106.45
C GLU A 305 -25.83 31.40 107.45
N LEU A 306 -26.53 30.36 107.00
CA LEU A 306 -27.39 29.55 107.87
C LEU A 306 -26.56 28.79 108.94
N ALA A 307 -25.37 28.31 108.59
CA ALA A 307 -24.45 27.70 109.55
C ALA A 307 -23.88 28.73 110.54
N GLU A 308 -23.54 29.93 110.09
CA GLU A 308 -23.11 31.02 110.96
C GLU A 308 -24.21 31.44 111.94
N GLN A 309 -25.45 31.62 111.46
CA GLN A 309 -26.61 31.91 112.31
C GLN A 309 -26.84 30.82 113.37
N LYS A 310 -26.72 29.54 112.99
CA LYS A 310 -26.77 28.43 113.97
C LYS A 310 -25.66 28.54 115.01
N SER A 311 -24.42 28.79 114.57
CA SER A 311 -23.29 28.97 115.49
C SER A 311 -23.46 30.19 116.41
N GLN A 312 -24.06 31.27 115.91
CA GLN A 312 -24.34 32.48 116.69
C GLN A 312 -25.49 32.24 117.67
N ALA A 313 -26.54 31.53 117.26
CA ALA A 313 -27.65 31.14 118.13
C ALA A 313 -27.17 30.20 119.25
N GLU A 314 -26.30 29.24 118.95
CA GLU A 314 -25.66 28.38 119.96
C GLU A 314 -24.81 29.21 120.94
N LYS A 315 -23.99 30.16 120.44
CA LYS A 315 -23.22 31.07 121.30
C LYS A 315 -24.13 31.93 122.19
N GLN A 316 -25.20 32.49 121.64
CA GLN A 316 -26.16 33.30 122.40
C GLN A 316 -26.93 32.48 123.43
N ALA A 317 -27.32 31.25 123.11
CA ALA A 317 -27.96 30.33 124.05
C ALA A 317 -27.04 29.99 125.24
N ILE A 318 -25.74 29.81 124.99
CA ILE A 318 -24.75 29.54 126.04
C ILE A 318 -24.53 30.79 126.93
N LEU A 319 -24.48 31.99 126.33
CA LEU A 319 -24.39 33.24 127.09
C LEU A 319 -25.64 33.48 127.95
N ALA A 320 -26.84 33.17 127.44
CA ALA A 320 -28.09 33.29 128.20
C ALA A 320 -28.16 32.33 129.41
N GLN A 321 -27.44 31.21 129.37
CA GLN A 321 -27.29 30.28 130.48
C GLN A 321 -26.22 30.71 131.51
N GLY A 322 -25.52 31.83 131.29
CA GLY A 322 -24.51 32.38 132.20
C GLY A 322 -23.11 31.74 132.08
N GLY A 323 -22.85 30.95 131.02
CA GLY A 323 -21.59 30.24 130.81
C GLY A 323 -20.65 30.88 129.78
N ASP A 324 -19.36 30.56 129.86
CA ASP A 324 -18.34 30.99 128.88
C ASP A 324 -18.43 30.13 127.60
N ALA A 325 -18.88 30.74 126.49
CA ALA A 325 -19.13 30.07 125.22
C ALA A 325 -17.89 29.41 124.60
N PHE A 326 -16.69 29.96 124.80
CA PHE A 326 -15.46 29.39 124.25
C PHE A 326 -15.07 28.10 124.97
N LYS A 327 -15.19 28.06 126.30
CA LYS A 327 -14.91 26.86 127.10
C LYS A 327 -15.89 25.75 126.76
N HIS A 328 -17.19 26.04 126.64
CA HIS A 328 -18.19 25.05 126.28
C HIS A 328 -17.96 24.44 124.89
N LEU A 329 -17.69 25.25 123.87
CA LEU A 329 -17.40 24.75 122.52
C LEU A 329 -16.09 23.94 122.49
N PHE A 330 -15.06 24.35 123.24
CA PHE A 330 -13.82 23.60 123.36
C PHE A 330 -14.05 22.24 124.04
N HIS A 331 -14.83 22.21 125.13
CA HIS A 331 -15.20 20.97 125.81
C HIS A 331 -16.06 20.07 124.91
N GLN A 332 -17.04 20.63 124.17
CA GLN A 332 -17.86 19.86 123.24
C GLN A 332 -17.02 19.26 122.12
N ARG A 333 -16.11 20.05 121.53
CA ARG A 333 -15.16 19.56 120.51
C ARG A 333 -14.25 18.49 121.08
N ARG A 334 -13.74 18.67 122.30
CA ARG A 334 -12.90 17.67 122.99
C ARG A 334 -13.69 16.38 123.28
N CYS A 335 -14.95 16.48 123.66
CA CYS A 335 -15.83 15.32 123.83
C CYS A 335 -16.06 14.60 122.50
N GLN A 336 -16.37 15.32 121.41
CA GLN A 336 -16.54 14.73 120.08
C GLN A 336 -15.26 14.05 119.57
N GLU A 337 -14.09 14.67 119.78
CA GLU A 337 -12.79 14.07 119.46
C GLU A 337 -12.54 12.80 120.27
N LEU A 338 -12.80 12.82 121.58
CA LEU A 338 -12.66 11.63 122.45
C LEU A 338 -13.67 10.53 122.10
N GLU A 339 -14.90 10.89 121.71
CA GLU A 339 -15.90 9.94 121.23
C GLU A 339 -15.48 9.31 119.90
N ALA A 340 -14.95 10.09 118.95
CA ALA A 340 -14.41 9.56 117.71
C ALA A 340 -13.23 8.60 117.98
N GLN A 341 -12.34 8.94 118.92
CA GLN A 341 -11.24 8.07 119.33
C GLN A 341 -11.73 6.79 120.01
N LYS A 342 -12.72 6.87 120.92
CA LYS A 342 -13.33 5.69 121.54
C LYS A 342 -13.98 4.77 120.49
N ARG A 343 -14.73 5.33 119.53
CA ARG A 343 -15.34 4.56 118.43
C ARG A 343 -14.28 3.87 117.58
N ALA A 344 -13.23 4.59 117.18
CA ALA A 344 -12.12 4.00 116.43
C ALA A 344 -11.42 2.87 117.21
N PHE A 345 -11.15 3.07 118.51
CA PHE A 345 -10.55 2.04 119.36
C PHE A 345 -11.46 0.82 119.57
N GLU A 346 -12.76 1.02 119.75
CA GLU A 346 -13.75 -0.07 119.84
C GLU A 346 -13.80 -0.87 118.55
N GLU A 347 -13.77 -0.22 117.39
CA GLU A 347 -13.70 -0.86 116.08
C GLU A 347 -12.39 -1.64 115.91
N GLU A 348 -11.24 -1.06 116.28
CA GLU A 348 -9.95 -1.77 116.28
C GLU A 348 -9.95 -3.01 117.19
N GLN A 349 -10.50 -2.91 118.41
CA GLN A 349 -10.60 -4.05 119.33
C GLN A 349 -11.53 -5.14 118.79
N LYS A 350 -12.64 -4.76 118.15
CA LYS A 350 -13.52 -5.71 117.44
C LYS A 350 -12.78 -6.40 116.31
N LEU A 351 -12.02 -5.66 115.50
CA LEU A 351 -11.20 -6.20 114.42
C LEU A 351 -10.13 -7.17 114.93
N ARG A 352 -9.40 -6.83 116.00
CA ARG A 352 -8.39 -7.73 116.60
C ARG A 352 -8.99 -9.03 117.15
N LYS A 353 -10.16 -8.96 117.80
CA LYS A 353 -10.87 -10.15 118.30
C LYS A 353 -11.27 -11.07 117.14
N LEU A 354 -11.82 -10.50 116.06
CA LEU A 354 -12.16 -11.24 114.85
C LEU A 354 -10.92 -11.84 114.19
N GLU A 355 -9.79 -11.12 114.19
CA GLU A 355 -8.53 -11.61 113.64
C GLU A 355 -8.02 -12.85 114.41
N ILE A 356 -8.00 -12.82 115.75
CA ILE A 356 -7.58 -13.95 116.58
C ILE A 356 -8.48 -15.17 116.34
N VAL A 357 -9.80 -14.98 116.35
CA VAL A 357 -10.75 -16.07 116.05
C VAL A 357 -10.51 -16.63 114.65
N SER A 358 -10.24 -15.77 113.66
CA SER A 358 -9.94 -16.20 112.29
C SER A 358 -8.61 -16.97 112.19
N ARG A 359 -7.60 -16.63 113.02
CA ARG A 359 -6.32 -17.35 113.08
C ARG A 359 -6.49 -18.74 113.70
N ILE A 360 -7.23 -18.85 114.80
CA ILE A 360 -7.53 -20.15 115.45
C ILE A 360 -8.28 -21.07 114.49
N LEU A 361 -9.32 -20.57 113.82
CA LEU A 361 -10.08 -21.37 112.85
C LEU A 361 -9.21 -21.82 111.65
N LYS A 362 -8.26 -21.00 111.19
CA LYS A 362 -7.30 -21.40 110.15
C LYS A 362 -6.36 -22.50 110.64
N GLU A 363 -5.81 -22.35 111.84
CA GLU A 363 -4.89 -23.33 112.45
C GLU A 363 -5.57 -24.70 112.67
N GLU A 364 -6.81 -24.73 113.16
CA GLU A 364 -7.60 -25.98 113.28
C GLU A 364 -7.87 -26.66 111.93
N THR A 365 -8.16 -25.89 110.88
CA THR A 365 -8.38 -26.47 109.53
C THR A 365 -7.10 -27.03 108.91
N GLU A 366 -5.93 -26.44 109.20
CA GLU A 366 -4.63 -26.95 108.74
C GLU A 366 -4.20 -28.20 109.51
N GLU A 367 -4.40 -28.26 110.83
CA GLU A 367 -4.08 -29.44 111.64
C GLU A 367 -4.98 -30.64 111.32
N SER A 368 -6.26 -30.41 111.04
CA SER A 368 -7.21 -31.45 110.62
C SER A 368 -6.82 -32.11 109.28
N ARG A 369 -6.18 -31.36 108.38
CA ARG A 369 -5.72 -31.87 107.07
C ARG A 369 -4.43 -32.71 107.17
N ARG A 370 -3.61 -32.54 108.21
CA ARG A 370 -2.31 -33.25 108.35
C ARG A 370 -2.39 -34.65 108.96
N ARG A 371 -3.48 -35.04 109.64
CA ARG A 371 -3.58 -36.32 110.37
C ARG A 371 -4.18 -37.52 109.60
N ARG A 372 -4.55 -37.37 108.32
CA ARG A 372 -5.09 -38.47 107.48
C ARG A 372 -4.08 -38.92 106.40
N LEU A 373 -3.10 -39.80 106.70
CA LEU A 373 -2.44 -40.81 105.79
C LEU A 373 -1.24 -41.58 106.46
N PRO A 374 -0.97 -42.88 106.14
CA PRO A 374 0.22 -43.66 106.59
C PRO A 374 1.39 -43.83 105.57
N SER A 375 2.53 -44.36 106.08
CA SER A 375 3.98 -44.37 105.68
C SER A 375 4.49 -45.12 104.41
N PRO A 376 5.76 -44.89 103.90
CA PRO A 376 6.97 -45.71 104.24
C PRO A 376 8.44 -45.11 104.10
N ALA A 377 9.43 -45.79 104.75
CA ALA A 377 10.88 -46.14 104.49
C ALA A 377 12.10 -45.17 104.15
N LYS A 378 13.17 -45.31 104.99
CA LYS A 378 14.68 -45.24 104.85
C LYS A 378 15.45 -44.12 104.08
N ALA A 379 16.43 -43.46 104.75
CA ALA A 379 17.91 -43.65 104.61
C ALA A 379 18.81 -42.39 104.88
N LEU A 380 19.87 -42.63 105.67
CA LEU A 380 21.25 -42.08 105.71
C LEU A 380 21.68 -40.73 106.38
N ALA A 381 22.85 -40.88 107.03
CA ALA A 381 23.73 -40.03 107.85
C ALA A 381 24.23 -38.72 107.20
N ARG A 382 24.29 -37.56 107.90
CA ARG A 382 25.20 -37.04 108.98
C ARG A 382 26.50 -36.41 108.43
N PRO A 383 27.03 -35.32 109.02
CA PRO A 383 28.02 -35.46 110.12
C PRO A 383 28.01 -34.37 111.22
N THR A 384 28.73 -34.66 112.30
CA THR A 384 28.81 -33.94 113.59
C THR A 384 30.18 -33.27 113.83
N LEU A 385 30.23 -32.34 114.79
CA LEU A 385 31.27 -31.31 115.01
C LEU A 385 32.69 -31.74 115.41
N ARG A 386 33.03 -33.04 115.55
CA ARG A 386 34.43 -33.45 115.83
C ARG A 386 35.30 -33.47 114.56
N ASP A 387 34.66 -33.60 113.40
CA ASP A 387 35.32 -33.74 112.09
C ASP A 387 35.91 -32.41 111.58
N LYS A 388 35.47 -31.28 112.12
CA LYS A 388 36.03 -29.96 111.79
C LYS A 388 37.47 -29.80 112.29
N THR A 389 37.86 -30.48 113.37
CA THR A 389 39.21 -30.35 113.95
C THR A 389 40.23 -31.31 113.34
N TRP A 390 39.81 -32.40 112.69
CA TRP A 390 40.69 -33.23 111.85
C TRP A 390 40.88 -32.68 110.43
N GLY A 391 39.95 -31.85 109.92
CA GLY A 391 40.13 -31.18 108.62
C GLY A 391 41.21 -30.09 108.61
N TYR A 392 41.46 -29.43 109.75
CA TYR A 392 42.51 -28.42 109.87
C TYR A 392 43.93 -28.99 109.91
N LEU A 393 44.12 -30.26 110.28
CA LEU A 393 45.46 -30.86 110.32
C LEU A 393 45.93 -31.34 108.93
N SER A 394 45.00 -31.59 108.01
CA SER A 394 45.27 -32.26 106.72
C SER A 394 45.44 -31.30 105.54
N HIS A 395 44.78 -30.13 105.55
CA HIS A 395 44.88 -29.20 104.41
C HIS A 395 46.21 -28.42 104.33
N LEU A 396 47.04 -28.45 105.39
CA LEU A 396 48.38 -27.86 105.38
C LEU A 396 49.52 -28.89 105.27
N ALA A 397 49.22 -30.19 105.17
CA ALA A 397 50.25 -31.21 104.94
C ALA A 397 50.57 -31.41 103.45
N THR A 398 49.67 -31.14 102.51
CA THR A 398 49.90 -31.50 101.09
C THR A 398 49.22 -30.54 100.10
N LEU A 399 49.54 -29.25 100.22
CA LEU A 399 49.63 -28.33 99.09
C LEU A 399 51.03 -28.37 98.43
N SER A 400 51.67 -29.55 98.50
CA SER A 400 52.29 -30.22 97.36
C SER A 400 51.22 -31.16 96.77
N GLU A 401 50.62 -31.00 95.61
CA GLU A 401 50.89 -30.22 94.42
C GLU A 401 49.55 -30.13 93.65
N GLY A 402 49.22 -28.96 93.12
CA GLY A 402 48.56 -28.80 91.83
C GLY A 402 47.11 -29.29 91.58
N LYS A 403 46.24 -28.30 91.34
CA LYS A 403 45.41 -28.10 90.13
C LYS A 403 43.86 -28.23 90.25
N THR A 404 43.23 -27.09 89.92
CA THR A 404 41.83 -26.67 89.63
C THR A 404 41.15 -27.49 88.50
N PRO A 405 39.80 -27.45 88.24
CA PRO A 405 38.98 -26.21 88.12
C PRO A 405 37.42 -26.25 88.28
N ALA A 406 36.85 -25.03 88.20
CA ALA A 406 35.59 -24.56 87.58
C ALA A 406 34.19 -24.88 88.17
N ALA A 407 33.35 -23.83 88.20
CA ALA A 407 31.97 -23.76 88.71
C ALA A 407 30.94 -23.47 87.59
N PRO A 408 29.63 -23.78 87.77
CA PRO A 408 28.57 -23.36 86.84
C PRO A 408 27.41 -22.51 87.44
N PHE A 409 26.94 -21.57 86.60
CA PHE A 409 25.58 -21.07 86.28
C PHE A 409 24.37 -21.18 87.24
N CYS A 410 23.59 -20.08 87.31
CA CYS A 410 22.24 -19.96 87.88
C CYS A 410 21.13 -19.93 86.79
N PRO A 411 19.90 -20.43 87.06
CA PRO A 411 18.75 -20.30 86.16
C PRO A 411 17.62 -19.35 86.66
N VAL A 412 16.79 -18.96 85.69
CA VAL A 412 15.52 -18.18 85.72
C VAL A 412 14.31 -19.12 85.90
N VAL A 413 13.08 -18.56 86.09
CA VAL A 413 11.70 -19.04 85.68
C VAL A 413 10.72 -19.13 86.88
N SER A 414 9.41 -18.86 86.87
CA SER A 414 8.40 -18.16 86.02
C SER A 414 6.99 -18.29 86.67
N ARG A 415 6.03 -17.40 86.29
CA ARG A 415 4.58 -17.63 85.93
C ARG A 415 3.58 -18.19 87.00
N GLN A 416 2.24 -18.02 86.96
CA GLN A 416 1.21 -17.59 85.97
C GLN A 416 -0.18 -17.38 86.64
N GLY A 417 -1.05 -16.50 86.13
CA GLY A 417 -2.39 -16.82 85.54
C GLY A 417 -3.55 -16.06 86.25
N LEU A 418 -4.69 -15.64 85.67
CA LEU A 418 -5.35 -15.87 84.37
C LEU A 418 -6.59 -14.92 84.21
N ALA A 419 -6.82 -14.44 82.96
CA ALA A 419 -8.12 -14.28 82.23
C ALA A 419 -9.23 -13.31 82.75
N LEU A 420 -10.14 -12.64 81.98
CA LEU A 420 -10.70 -12.71 80.61
C LEU A 420 -11.68 -11.49 80.46
N LEU A 421 -11.75 -10.68 79.40
CA LEU A 421 -12.70 -10.68 78.24
C LEU A 421 -12.63 -9.27 77.56
N LYS A 422 -12.39 -9.16 76.23
CA LYS A 422 -13.34 -8.75 75.14
C LYS A 422 -14.15 -7.46 75.46
N GLU A 423 -14.26 -6.44 74.61
CA GLU A 423 -14.66 -6.45 73.19
C GLU A 423 -14.58 -5.04 72.56
N GLN A 424 -14.22 -5.02 71.27
CA GLN A 424 -14.45 -4.12 70.12
C GLN A 424 -15.11 -2.71 70.21
N ARG A 425 -14.63 -1.86 69.25
CA ARG A 425 -15.29 -0.72 68.52
C ARG A 425 -15.59 0.53 69.36
N ASP A 426 -15.21 1.76 69.01
CA ASP A 426 -14.87 2.42 67.73
C ASP A 426 -13.64 3.35 67.87
#